data_AF-A0A2V9P9W8-F1
#
_entry.id   AF-A0A2V9P9W8-F1
#
_cell.length_a   1.000
_cell.length_b   1.000
_cell.length_c   1.000
_cell.angle_alpha   90.00
_cell.angle_beta   90.00
_cell.angle_gamma   90.00
#
_symmetry.space_group_name_H-M   'P 1'
#
loop_
_entity.id
_entity.type
_entity.pdbx_description
1 polymer ?
#
loop_
_entity_poly.entity_id
_entity_poly.type
_entity_poly.pdbx_seq_one_letter_code
_entity_poly.pdbx_strand_id
1 'polypeptide(L)'
;MMTFLESHAPLVLVFLLSIIIGLLMVVVFRYTSNQKAIRIAKDHLKAHLLAVRLFQDQLQVVLISYWCIVRSTGSYLRLAFMPLLYVSIPLIFLMVQVDRYLGFTPIEVGQPFLVKIQVVDGSVLDQVSLQLPPGLSLTAPAVHVPAHNEIIWRVVAETAGKRALEVET
;
A
#
# COMPACT_ATOMS: atom_id res chain seq x y z
N MET A 1 -15.20 29.20 0.88
CA MET A 1 -15.92 27.98 0.43
C MET A 1 -15.03 27.09 -0.43
N MET A 2 -14.34 27.62 -1.46
CA MET A 2 -13.42 26.85 -2.33
C MET A 2 -12.18 26.29 -1.61
N THR A 3 -11.65 26.97 -0.60
CA THR A 3 -10.46 26.54 0.17
C THR A 3 -10.71 25.31 1.06
N PHE A 4 -11.93 25.13 1.60
CA PHE A 4 -12.29 23.96 2.41
C PHE A 4 -12.51 22.71 1.56
N LEU A 5 -12.98 22.85 0.31
CA LEU A 5 -13.09 21.70 -0.59
C LEU A 5 -11.70 21.22 -1.04
N GLU A 6 -10.74 22.12 -1.29
CA GLU A 6 -9.38 21.74 -1.67
C GLU A 6 -8.65 21.01 -0.53
N SER A 7 -8.81 21.44 0.73
CA SER A 7 -8.18 20.77 1.87
C SER A 7 -8.79 19.41 2.20
N HIS A 8 -10.09 19.20 1.91
CA HIS A 8 -10.79 17.95 2.22
C HIS A 8 -11.04 17.06 1.01
N ALA A 9 -10.70 17.50 -0.20
CA ALA A 9 -10.81 16.71 -1.43
C ALA A 9 -10.13 15.33 -1.33
N PRO A 10 -8.93 15.19 -0.72
CA PRO A 10 -8.32 13.87 -0.52
C PRO A 10 -9.16 12.94 0.36
N LEU A 11 -9.78 13.46 1.43
CA LEU A 11 -10.62 12.68 2.34
C LEU A 11 -11.89 12.19 1.64
N VAL A 12 -12.56 13.06 0.89
CA VAL A 12 -13.75 12.71 0.12
C VAL A 12 -13.43 11.67 -0.95
N LEU A 13 -12.29 11.81 -1.63
CA LEU A 13 -11.80 10.84 -2.60
C LEU A 13 -11.61 9.47 -1.96
N VAL A 14 -10.90 9.39 -0.84
CA VAL A 14 -10.66 8.12 -0.11
C VAL A 14 -11.97 7.52 0.39
N PHE A 15 -12.90 8.34 0.87
CA PHE A 15 -14.21 7.87 1.33
C PHE A 15 -15.03 7.24 0.21
N LEU A 16 -15.19 7.93 -0.93
CA LEU A 16 -15.88 7.41 -2.10
C LEU A 16 -15.21 6.14 -2.64
N LEU A 17 -13.88 6.15 -2.69
CA LEU A 17 -13.10 5.02 -3.14
C LEU A 17 -13.31 3.79 -2.23
N SER A 18 -13.36 4.00 -0.92
CA SER A 18 -13.61 2.94 0.07
C SER A 18 -14.98 2.30 -0.10
N ILE A 19 -16.02 3.11 -0.38
CA ILE A 19 -17.37 2.60 -0.66
C ILE A 19 -17.37 1.74 -1.92
N ILE A 20 -16.74 2.22 -3.01
CA ILE A 20 -16.67 1.49 -4.28
C ILE A 20 -15.94 0.16 -4.09
N ILE A 21 -14.80 0.17 -3.39
CA ILE A 21 -14.02 -1.04 -3.10
C ILE A 21 -14.83 -2.00 -2.23
N GLY A 22 -15.51 -1.50 -1.20
CA GLY A 22 -16.37 -2.33 -0.34
C GLY A 22 -17.48 -3.03 -1.12
N LEU A 23 -18.14 -2.31 -2.03
CA LEU A 23 -19.19 -2.88 -2.90
C LEU A 23 -18.60 -3.91 -3.87
N LEU A 24 -17.46 -3.59 -4.49
CA LEU A 24 -16.72 -4.51 -5.36
C LEU A 24 -16.36 -5.79 -4.61
N MET A 25 -15.88 -5.67 -3.36
CA MET A 25 -15.55 -6.80 -2.48
C MET A 25 -16.74 -7.75 -2.31
N VAL A 26 -17.92 -7.21 -1.98
CA VAL A 26 -19.14 -8.02 -1.82
C VAL A 26 -19.51 -8.75 -3.11
N VAL A 27 -19.40 -8.06 -4.26
CA VAL A 27 -19.69 -8.65 -5.57
C VAL A 27 -18.69 -9.76 -5.92
N VAL A 28 -17.38 -9.51 -5.78
CA VAL A 28 -16.35 -10.50 -6.06
C VAL A 28 -16.54 -11.73 -5.17
N PHE A 29 -16.71 -11.54 -3.86
CA PHE A 29 -16.97 -12.64 -2.93
C PHE A 29 -18.22 -13.44 -3.29
N ARG A 30 -19.29 -12.78 -3.74
CA ARG A 30 -20.50 -13.45 -4.22
C ARG A 30 -20.23 -14.35 -5.43
N TYR A 31 -19.41 -13.90 -6.38
CA TYR A 31 -19.13 -14.64 -7.62
C TYR A 31 -18.05 -15.72 -7.46
N THR A 32 -17.08 -15.54 -6.57
CA THR A 32 -15.98 -16.51 -6.38
C THR A 32 -16.25 -17.53 -5.28
N SER A 33 -17.13 -17.24 -4.33
CA SER A 33 -17.44 -18.17 -3.24
C SER A 33 -18.37 -19.29 -3.70
N ASN A 34 -17.84 -20.52 -3.82
CA ASN A 34 -18.63 -21.71 -4.09
C ASN A 34 -19.36 -22.18 -2.83
N GLN A 35 -20.52 -21.59 -2.56
CA GLN A 35 -21.32 -21.89 -1.37
C GLN A 35 -21.75 -23.36 -1.25
N LYS A 36 -21.90 -24.08 -2.38
CA LYS A 36 -22.21 -25.52 -2.37
C LYS A 36 -21.03 -26.33 -1.82
N ALA A 37 -19.82 -26.06 -2.31
CA ALA A 37 -18.60 -26.71 -1.82
C ALA A 37 -18.35 -26.44 -0.33
N ILE A 38 -18.62 -25.20 0.12
CA ILE A 38 -18.52 -24.82 1.54
C ILE A 38 -19.50 -25.61 2.40
N ARG A 39 -20.75 -25.79 1.95
CA ARG A 39 -21.76 -26.55 2.68
C ARG A 39 -21.35 -28.02 2.82
N ILE A 40 -20.92 -28.64 1.71
CA ILE A 40 -20.45 -30.03 1.68
C ILE A 40 -19.25 -30.22 2.62
N ALA A 41 -18.27 -29.30 2.60
CA ALA A 41 -17.12 -29.34 3.49
C ALA A 41 -17.53 -29.26 4.97
N LYS A 42 -18.49 -28.40 5.33
CA LYS A 42 -19.02 -28.30 6.70
C LYS A 42 -19.74 -29.57 7.14
N ASP A 43 -20.49 -30.20 6.25
CA ASP A 43 -21.21 -31.44 6.56
C ASP A 43 -20.23 -32.62 6.75
N HIS A 44 -19.17 -32.71 5.94
CA HIS A 44 -18.07 -33.66 6.19
C HIS A 44 -17.37 -33.41 7.53
N LEU A 45 -17.12 -32.15 7.90
CA LEU A 45 -16.51 -31.82 9.18
C LEU A 45 -17.36 -32.32 10.36
N LYS A 46 -18.69 -32.10 10.29
CA LYS A 46 -19.64 -32.60 11.30
C LYS A 46 -19.66 -34.12 11.37
N ALA A 47 -19.64 -34.80 10.23
CA ALA A 47 -19.62 -36.27 10.18
C ALA A 47 -18.36 -36.85 10.84
N HIS A 48 -17.18 -36.28 10.59
CA HIS A 48 -15.94 -36.71 11.23
C HIS A 48 -15.93 -36.43 12.74
N LEU A 49 -16.49 -35.30 13.18
CA LEU A 49 -16.65 -35.01 14.62
C LEU A 49 -17.57 -36.03 15.31
N LEU A 50 -18.65 -36.44 14.66
CA LEU A 50 -19.53 -37.50 15.14
C LEU A 50 -18.81 -38.86 15.21
N ALA A 51 -17.99 -39.19 14.20
CA ALA A 51 -17.21 -40.42 14.17
C ALA A 51 -16.19 -40.48 15.33
N VAL A 52 -15.47 -39.39 15.61
CA VAL A 52 -14.54 -39.33 16.76
C VAL A 52 -15.27 -39.58 18.08
N ARG A 53 -16.49 -39.03 18.22
CA ARG A 53 -17.31 -39.23 19.42
C ARG A 53 -17.86 -40.66 19.54
N LEU A 54 -18.13 -41.32 18.41
CA LEU A 54 -18.69 -42.68 18.35
C LEU A 54 -17.63 -43.78 18.51
N PHE A 55 -16.40 -43.54 18.02
CA PHE A 55 -15.29 -44.50 18.00
C PHE A 55 -14.11 -44.09 18.90
N GLN A 56 -14.42 -43.44 20.02
CA GLN A 56 -13.43 -42.89 20.97
C GLN A 56 -12.42 -43.93 21.52
N ASP A 57 -12.78 -45.21 21.57
CA ASP A 57 -11.94 -46.29 22.10
C ASP A 57 -10.93 -46.87 21.08
N GLN A 58 -10.99 -46.44 19.82
CA GLN A 58 -10.13 -46.94 18.73
C GLN A 58 -9.13 -45.89 18.27
N LEU A 59 -7.94 -45.88 18.89
CA LEU A 59 -6.85 -44.92 18.62
C LEU A 59 -6.51 -44.73 17.13
N GLN A 60 -6.48 -45.81 16.34
CA GLN A 60 -6.21 -45.74 14.90
C GLN A 60 -7.29 -44.97 14.14
N VAL A 61 -8.57 -45.19 14.47
CA VAL A 61 -9.72 -44.52 13.83
C VAL A 61 -9.77 -43.04 14.21
N VAL A 62 -9.43 -42.71 15.46
CA VAL A 62 -9.33 -41.32 15.93
C VAL A 62 -8.23 -40.56 15.19
N LEU A 63 -7.04 -41.14 15.03
CA LEU A 63 -5.92 -40.49 14.32
C LEU A 63 -6.24 -40.22 12.84
N ILE A 64 -6.83 -41.22 12.15
CA ILE A 64 -7.26 -41.08 10.75
C ILE A 64 -8.33 -39.99 10.62
N SER A 65 -9.29 -39.95 11.57
CA SER A 65 -10.34 -38.94 11.59
C SER A 65 -9.78 -37.52 11.77
N TYR A 66 -8.80 -37.32 12.66
CA TYR A 66 -8.09 -36.05 12.77
C TYR A 66 -7.39 -35.66 11.47
N TRP A 67 -6.75 -36.61 10.78
CA TRP A 67 -6.10 -36.30 9.52
C TRP A 67 -7.11 -35.90 8.43
N CYS A 68 -8.25 -36.59 8.34
CA CYS A 68 -9.34 -36.21 7.44
C CYS A 68 -9.91 -34.82 7.77
N ILE A 69 -10.01 -34.45 9.06
CA ILE A 69 -10.45 -33.12 9.50
C ILE A 69 -9.48 -32.04 9.03
N VAL A 70 -8.17 -32.22 9.26
CA VAL A 70 -7.17 -31.22 8.86
C VAL A 70 -7.14 -31.08 7.33
N ARG A 71 -7.20 -32.18 6.57
CA ARG A 71 -7.26 -32.13 5.10
C ARG A 71 -8.53 -31.45 4.58
N SER A 72 -9.69 -31.74 5.18
CA SER A 72 -10.96 -31.10 4.82
C SER A 72 -10.96 -29.60 5.17
N THR A 73 -10.35 -29.24 6.30
CA THR A 73 -10.14 -27.84 6.70
C THR A 73 -9.24 -27.12 5.71
N GLY A 74 -8.17 -27.76 5.22
CA GLY A 74 -7.32 -27.22 4.17
C GLY A 74 -8.07 -26.94 2.87
N SER A 75 -8.97 -27.84 2.44
CA SER A 75 -9.82 -27.62 1.28
C SER A 75 -10.76 -26.42 1.47
N TYR A 76 -11.38 -26.32 2.65
CA TYR A 76 -12.22 -25.17 3.02
C TYR A 76 -11.42 -23.85 3.04
N LEU A 77 -10.22 -23.84 3.63
CA LEU A 77 -9.34 -22.67 3.64
C LEU A 77 -8.95 -22.26 2.22
N ARG A 78 -8.64 -23.20 1.33
CA ARG A 78 -8.33 -22.91 -0.08
C ARG A 78 -9.50 -22.26 -0.81
N LEU A 79 -10.73 -22.73 -0.56
CA LEU A 79 -11.96 -22.13 -1.08
C LEU A 79 -12.14 -20.68 -0.60
N ALA A 80 -11.81 -20.39 0.67
CA ALA A 80 -11.85 -19.03 1.22
C ALA A 80 -10.68 -18.15 0.74
N PHE A 81 -9.54 -18.74 0.40
CA PHE A 81 -8.34 -18.01 -0.02
C PHE A 81 -8.43 -17.49 -1.47
N MET A 82 -9.17 -18.18 -2.34
CA MET A 82 -9.39 -17.73 -3.72
C MET A 82 -10.03 -16.33 -3.82
N PRO A 83 -11.21 -16.05 -3.23
CA PRO A 83 -11.82 -14.72 -3.30
C PRO A 83 -10.90 -13.64 -2.71
N LEU A 84 -10.13 -13.99 -1.67
CA LEU A 84 -9.16 -13.07 -1.08
C LEU A 84 -8.05 -12.71 -2.07
N LEU A 85 -7.46 -13.68 -2.77
CA LEU A 85 -6.49 -13.45 -3.85
C LEU A 85 -7.06 -12.56 -4.97
N TYR A 86 -8.29 -12.83 -5.41
CA TYR A 86 -8.94 -12.04 -6.46
C TYR A 86 -9.15 -10.58 -6.07
N VAL A 87 -9.39 -10.29 -4.79
CA VAL A 87 -9.50 -8.90 -4.30
C VAL A 87 -8.14 -8.29 -4.02
N SER A 88 -7.18 -9.05 -3.50
CA SER A 88 -5.84 -8.55 -3.16
C SER A 88 -5.11 -7.99 -4.37
N ILE A 89 -5.18 -8.64 -5.53
CA ILE A 89 -4.51 -8.16 -6.75
C ILE A 89 -4.92 -6.73 -7.16
N PRO A 90 -6.21 -6.44 -7.40
CA PRO A 90 -6.64 -5.08 -7.74
C PRO A 90 -6.43 -4.10 -6.59
N LEU A 91 -6.54 -4.54 -5.34
CA LEU A 91 -6.30 -3.68 -4.18
C LEU A 91 -4.84 -3.24 -4.07
N ILE A 92 -3.88 -4.14 -4.32
CA ILE A 92 -2.45 -3.81 -4.36
C ILE A 92 -2.17 -2.81 -5.48
N PHE A 93 -2.72 -3.05 -6.68
CA PHE A 93 -2.55 -2.14 -7.80
C PHE A 93 -3.10 -0.75 -7.49
N LEU A 94 -4.28 -0.70 -6.88
CA LEU A 94 -4.90 0.53 -6.43
C LEU A 94 -4.08 1.25 -5.36
N MET A 95 -3.50 0.52 -4.40
CA MET A 95 -2.62 1.09 -3.37
C MET A 95 -1.43 1.81 -3.98
N VAL A 96 -0.80 1.24 -5.01
CA VAL A 96 0.29 1.92 -5.74
C VAL A 96 -0.19 3.21 -6.39
N GLN A 97 -1.40 3.23 -6.97
CA GLN A 97 -1.95 4.43 -7.59
C GLN A 97 -2.28 5.52 -6.55
N VAL A 98 -2.87 5.12 -5.42
CA VAL A 98 -3.21 6.03 -4.32
C VAL A 98 -1.94 6.60 -3.69
N ASP A 99 -0.92 5.77 -3.47
CA ASP A 99 0.39 6.21 -2.97
C ASP A 99 1.05 7.20 -3.93
N ARG A 100 1.01 6.95 -5.24
CA ARG A 100 1.52 7.91 -6.23
C ARG A 100 0.75 9.21 -6.30
N TYR A 101 -0.54 9.21 -6.00
CA TYR A 101 -1.38 10.41 -6.07
C TYR A 101 -1.40 11.21 -4.77
N LEU A 102 -1.47 10.54 -3.62
CA LEU A 102 -1.57 11.14 -2.29
C LEU A 102 -0.25 11.15 -1.52
N GLY A 103 0.74 10.34 -1.89
CA GLY A 103 2.03 10.23 -1.19
C GLY A 103 2.93 11.44 -1.39
N PHE A 104 2.62 12.32 -2.35
CA PHE A 104 3.28 13.61 -2.47
C PHE A 104 2.55 14.65 -1.64
N THR A 105 3.02 14.86 -0.41
CA THR A 105 2.60 16.01 0.39
C THR A 105 3.14 17.29 -0.24
N PRO A 106 2.29 18.29 -0.58
CA PRO A 106 2.75 19.58 -1.04
C PRO A 106 3.64 20.24 0.01
N ILE A 107 4.74 20.87 -0.42
CA ILE A 107 5.59 21.65 0.49
C ILE A 107 4.81 22.89 0.92
N GLU A 108 4.71 23.11 2.24
CA GLU A 108 4.07 24.30 2.78
C GLU A 108 4.90 25.55 2.49
N VAL A 109 4.22 26.62 2.07
CA VAL A 109 4.85 27.93 1.82
C VAL A 109 5.43 28.46 3.13
N GLY A 110 6.68 28.90 3.10
CA GLY A 110 7.41 29.41 4.27
C GLY A 110 8.14 28.33 5.09
N GLN A 111 7.93 27.03 4.82
CA GLN A 111 8.68 25.97 5.48
C GLN A 111 10.00 25.67 4.74
N PRO A 112 11.14 25.60 5.44
CA PRO A 112 12.41 25.21 4.84
C PRO A 112 12.42 23.72 4.51
N PHE A 113 12.79 23.37 3.28
CA PHE A 113 12.98 22.00 2.83
C PHE A 113 14.39 21.80 2.26
N LEU A 114 14.82 20.53 2.21
CA LEU A 114 16.15 20.18 1.71
C LEU A 114 16.06 19.65 0.28
N VAL A 115 16.88 20.21 -0.59
CA VAL A 115 17.12 19.71 -1.95
C VAL A 115 18.45 18.98 -1.92
N LYS A 116 18.43 17.68 -2.21
CA LYS A 116 19.61 16.82 -2.29
C LYS A 116 19.84 16.42 -3.74
N ILE A 117 21.05 16.66 -4.23
CA ILE A 117 21.51 16.17 -5.52
C ILE A 117 22.66 15.21 -5.26
N GLN A 118 22.56 14.02 -5.84
CA GLN A 118 23.61 13.02 -5.80
C GLN A 118 24.27 12.96 -7.18
N VAL A 119 25.59 13.19 -7.21
CA VAL A 119 26.38 13.20 -8.45
C VAL A 119 27.09 11.86 -8.60
N VAL A 120 27.11 11.32 -9.81
CA VAL A 120 27.78 10.04 -10.10
C VAL A 120 29.30 10.18 -9.97
N ASP A 121 29.84 11.32 -10.40
CA ASP A 121 31.25 11.65 -10.32
C ASP A 121 31.49 12.74 -9.26
N GLY A 122 32.22 12.39 -8.21
CA GLY A 122 32.55 13.30 -7.10
C GLY A 122 33.47 14.45 -7.50
N SER A 123 34.12 14.39 -8.67
CA SER A 123 34.99 15.46 -9.18
C SER A 123 34.23 16.72 -9.65
N VAL A 124 32.91 16.61 -9.85
CA VAL A 124 32.06 17.71 -10.33
C VAL A 124 31.32 18.41 -9.17
N LEU A 125 31.51 17.97 -7.93
CA LEU A 125 30.79 18.49 -6.75
C LEU A 125 30.92 20.01 -6.58
N ASP A 126 32.07 20.59 -6.94
CA ASP A 126 32.31 22.03 -6.81
C ASP A 126 31.78 22.85 -8.00
N GLN A 127 31.34 22.20 -9.09
CA GLN A 127 30.84 22.84 -10.31
C GLN A 127 29.32 22.88 -10.38
N VAL A 128 28.64 22.01 -9.62
CA VAL A 128 27.17 21.96 -9.61
C VAL A 128 26.61 23.17 -8.85
N SER A 129 25.83 23.98 -9.57
CA SER A 129 25.10 25.10 -8.98
C SER A 129 23.59 24.95 -9.20
N LEU A 130 22.82 25.35 -8.18
CA LEU A 130 21.36 25.29 -8.22
C LEU A 130 20.82 26.67 -8.64
N GLN A 131 20.15 26.75 -9.80
CA GLN A 131 19.43 27.95 -10.20
C GLN A 131 18.00 27.89 -9.64
N LEU A 132 17.67 28.82 -8.75
CA LEU A 132 16.34 28.91 -8.17
C LEU A 132 15.46 29.87 -9.00
N PRO A 133 14.27 29.44 -9.46
CA PRO A 133 13.35 30.33 -10.13
C PRO A 133 12.73 31.33 -9.13
N PRO A 134 12.18 32.47 -9.61
CA PRO A 134 11.64 33.51 -8.74
C PRO A 134 10.60 32.96 -7.77
N GLY A 135 10.73 33.32 -6.48
CA GLY A 135 9.87 32.93 -5.36
C GLY A 135 10.27 31.62 -4.65
N LEU A 136 11.48 31.13 -4.89
CA LEU A 136 12.21 30.22 -4.01
C LEU A 136 13.49 30.94 -3.55
N SER A 137 13.85 30.81 -2.27
CA SER A 137 15.06 31.42 -1.72
C SER A 137 15.89 30.43 -0.93
N LEU A 138 17.21 30.62 -0.96
CA LEU A 138 18.15 29.84 -0.16
C LEU A 138 18.21 30.41 1.26
N THR A 139 17.98 29.55 2.25
CA THR A 139 18.11 29.92 3.67
C THR A 139 19.51 29.58 4.23
N ALA A 140 20.32 28.84 3.47
CA ALA A 140 21.68 28.46 3.86
C ALA A 140 22.57 28.26 2.61
N PRO A 141 23.89 28.42 2.73
CA PRO A 141 24.83 28.06 1.68
C PRO A 141 24.81 26.55 1.38
N ALA A 142 25.29 26.17 0.20
CA ALA A 142 25.41 24.78 -0.24
C ALA A 142 26.31 23.98 0.72
N VAL A 143 25.86 22.79 1.11
CA VAL A 143 26.66 21.85 1.91
C VAL A 143 27.09 20.70 1.01
N HIS A 144 28.38 20.65 0.69
CA HIS A 144 29.00 19.56 -0.03
C HIS A 144 29.35 18.42 0.93
N VAL A 145 28.94 17.19 0.60
CA VAL A 145 29.25 15.97 1.35
C VAL A 145 30.03 15.01 0.44
N PRO A 146 31.36 15.18 0.32
CA PRO A 146 32.20 14.37 -0.57
C PRO A 146 32.15 12.87 -0.26
N ALA A 147 31.92 12.48 1.00
CA ALA A 147 31.82 11.09 1.41
C ALA A 147 30.64 10.33 0.75
N HIS A 148 29.62 11.05 0.29
CA HIS A 148 28.43 10.46 -0.34
C HIS A 148 28.22 10.96 -1.79
N ASN A 149 29.14 11.79 -2.32
CA ASN A 149 28.97 12.54 -3.56
C ASN A 149 27.63 13.30 -3.62
N GLU A 150 27.27 13.94 -2.51
CA GLU A 150 26.00 14.67 -2.38
C GLU A 150 26.22 16.16 -2.15
N ILE A 151 25.30 16.96 -2.68
CA ILE A 151 25.18 18.39 -2.39
C ILE A 151 23.79 18.67 -1.85
N ILE A 152 23.73 19.38 -0.73
CA ILE A 152 22.49 19.68 -0.02
C ILE A 152 22.30 21.19 0.04
N TRP A 153 21.16 21.66 -0.45
CA TRP A 153 20.70 23.04 -0.30
C TRP A 153 19.46 23.10 0.59
N ARG A 154 19.38 24.14 1.42
CA ARG A 154 18.17 24.44 2.18
C ARG A 154 17.42 25.59 1.51
N VAL A 155 16.23 25.27 1.01
CA VAL A 155 15.40 26.16 0.21
C VAL A 155 14.09 26.43 0.95
N VAL A 156 13.53 27.62 0.80
CA VAL A 156 12.18 27.98 1.26
C VAL A 156 11.35 28.40 0.06
N ALA A 157 10.10 27.90 0.00
CA ALA A 157 9.12 28.36 -0.97
C ALA A 157 8.42 29.61 -0.43
N GLU A 158 8.55 30.75 -1.11
CA GLU A 158 7.94 32.02 -0.68
C GLU A 158 6.51 32.20 -1.21
N THR A 159 6.19 31.49 -2.30
CA THR A 159 4.90 31.60 -3.00
C THR A 159 4.40 30.23 -3.42
N ALA A 160 3.08 30.03 -3.32
CA ALA A 160 2.44 28.80 -3.76
C ALA A 160 2.50 28.66 -5.29
N GLY A 161 2.84 27.47 -5.79
CA GLY A 161 2.82 27.16 -7.22
C GLY A 161 3.68 25.95 -7.59
N LYS A 162 3.49 25.43 -8.81
CA LYS A 162 4.38 24.43 -9.39
C LYS A 162 5.54 25.12 -10.11
N ARG A 163 6.78 24.77 -9.77
CA ARG A 163 7.98 25.32 -10.40
C ARG A 163 8.98 24.20 -10.68
N ALA A 164 9.63 24.27 -11.83
CA ALA A 164 10.74 23.41 -12.17
C ALA A 164 12.03 23.98 -11.55
N LEU A 165 12.87 23.11 -11.01
CA LEU A 165 14.22 23.46 -10.58
C LEU A 165 15.17 23.06 -11.71
N GLU A 166 16.03 23.99 -12.13
CA GLU A 166 17.09 23.70 -13.10
C GLU A 166 18.42 23.56 -12.37
N VAL A 167 19.14 22.49 -12.72
CA VAL A 167 20.44 22.16 -12.15
C VAL A 167 21.46 22.30 -13.27
N GLU A 168 22.47 23.13 -13.06
CA GLU A 168 23.58 23.29 -13.99
C GLU A 168 24.79 22.55 -13.42
N THR A 169 25.46 21.75 -14.27
CA THR A 169 26.61 20.90 -13.92
C THR A 169 27.85 21.41 -14.63
#